data_AF-A0A3M1IPN0-F1
#
_entry.id   AF-A0A3M1IPN0-F1
#
_cell.length_a   1.000
_cell.length_b   1.000
_cell.length_c   1.000
_cell.angle_alpha   90.00
_cell.angle_beta   90.00
_cell.angle_gamma   90.00
#
_symmetry.space_group_name_H-M   'P 1'
#
loop_
_entity.id
_entity.type
_entity.pdbx_description
1 polymer ?
#
loop_
_entity_poly.entity_id
_entity_poly.type
_entity_poly.pdbx_seq_one_letter_code
_entity_poly.pdbx_strand_id
1 'polypeptide(L)'
;MFRFIVLSLMAFAVATPGFGQAELPEFKLDSAEIKVKMEFLASDELRGRRTGSVGNDMAAAYIAAHLRAYGYQTPQGQSDYYQRIPFAA
;
A
#
# COMPACT_ATOMS: atom_id res chain seq x y z
N MET A 1 -35.38 39.23 29.63
CA MET A 1 -34.73 39.16 28.30
C MET A 1 -33.48 38.26 28.29
N PHE A 2 -32.61 38.28 29.31
CA PHE A 2 -31.40 37.42 29.37
C PHE A 2 -31.66 35.89 29.44
N ARG A 3 -32.81 35.46 30.00
CA ARG A 3 -33.13 34.03 30.16
C ARG A 3 -33.45 33.29 28.86
N PHE A 4 -33.83 34.02 27.81
CA PHE A 4 -34.09 33.47 26.47
C PHE A 4 -32.83 33.39 25.59
N ILE A 5 -31.84 34.26 25.84
CA ILE A 5 -30.55 34.25 25.12
C ILE A 5 -29.71 33.04 25.53
N VAL A 6 -29.73 32.67 26.82
CA VAL A 6 -29.01 31.48 27.33
C VAL A 6 -29.62 30.17 26.80
N LEU A 7 -30.93 30.11 26.57
CA LEU A 7 -31.60 28.93 26.00
C LEU A 7 -31.29 28.76 24.50
N SER A 8 -31.05 29.86 23.77
CA SER A 8 -30.67 29.85 22.36
C SER A 8 -29.21 29.42 22.15
N LEU A 9 -28.31 29.80 23.06
CA LEU A 9 -26.89 29.42 22.99
C LEU A 9 -26.66 27.91 23.23
N MET A 10 -27.56 27.25 23.95
CA MET A 10 -27.48 25.81 24.25
C MET A 10 -27.99 24.92 23.10
N ALA A 11 -28.73 25.49 22.14
CA ALA A 11 -29.21 24.78 20.96
C ALA A 11 -28.17 24.68 19.83
N PHE A 12 -27.07 25.44 19.89
CA PHE A 12 -26.01 25.43 18.87
C PHE A 12 -24.89 24.41 19.15
N ALA A 13 -24.94 23.69 20.28
CA ALA A 13 -23.87 22.77 20.70
C ALA A 13 -24.03 21.32 20.21
N VAL A 14 -25.08 20.97 19.45
CA VAL A 14 -25.40 19.56 19.08
C VAL A 14 -25.38 19.33 17.57
N ALA A 15 -24.38 19.86 16.86
CA ALA A 15 -24.16 19.48 15.46
C ALA A 15 -22.71 19.73 15.03
N THR A 16 -21.75 19.12 15.71
CA THR A 16 -20.50 18.76 15.03
C THR A 16 -20.72 17.40 14.40
N PRO A 17 -20.85 17.28 13.05
CA PRO A 17 -20.58 15.99 12.44
C PRO A 17 -19.11 15.72 12.76
N GLY A 18 -18.86 14.81 13.71
CA GLY A 18 -17.52 14.28 13.90
C GLY A 18 -17.09 13.72 12.56
N PHE A 19 -16.10 14.36 11.92
CA PHE A 19 -15.40 13.81 10.77
C PHE A 19 -14.64 12.57 11.26
N GLY A 20 -15.34 11.47 11.47
CA GLY A 20 -14.75 10.15 11.58
C GLY A 20 -14.16 9.84 10.22
N GLN A 21 -12.85 10.00 10.09
CA GLN A 21 -12.13 9.63 8.89
C GLN A 21 -12.40 8.13 8.65
N ALA A 22 -13.06 7.80 7.53
CA ALA A 22 -13.33 6.41 7.20
C ALA A 22 -12.01 5.66 7.17
N GLU A 23 -11.93 4.56 7.93
CA GLU A 23 -10.73 3.71 7.98
C GLU A 23 -10.62 2.99 6.64
N LEU A 24 -9.92 3.62 5.69
CA LEU A 24 -9.74 3.05 4.36
C LEU A 24 -8.90 1.75 4.48
N PRO A 25 -9.19 0.72 3.68
CA PRO A 25 -8.55 -0.59 3.81
C PRO A 25 -7.02 -0.55 3.68
N GLU A 26 -6.45 0.46 3.01
CA GLU A 26 -5.01 0.72 2.95
C GLU A 26 -4.35 1.03 4.29
N PHE A 27 -5.11 1.34 5.34
CA PHE A 27 -4.59 1.53 6.70
C PHE A 27 -4.63 0.23 7.53
N LYS A 28 -5.25 -0.84 7.01
CA LYS A 28 -5.29 -2.18 7.62
C LYS A 28 -4.17 -3.06 7.09
N LEU A 29 -2.94 -2.57 7.20
CA LEU A 29 -1.75 -3.31 6.79
C LEU A 29 -1.11 -3.96 8.02
N ASP A 30 -0.80 -5.25 7.90
CA ASP A 30 0.00 -5.92 8.93
C ASP A 30 1.48 -5.49 8.79
N SER A 31 1.93 -4.73 9.78
CA SER A 31 3.33 -4.27 9.86
C SER A 31 4.33 -5.44 9.90
N ALA A 32 3.96 -6.59 10.48
CA ALA A 32 4.82 -7.76 10.53
C ALA A 32 5.00 -8.37 9.14
N GLU A 33 3.93 -8.50 8.36
CA GLU A 33 3.97 -9.00 6.99
C GLU A 33 4.82 -8.10 6.09
N ILE A 34 4.67 -6.78 6.20
CA ILE A 34 5.49 -5.81 5.45
C ILE A 34 6.97 -5.97 5.83
N LYS A 35 7.27 -6.06 7.13
CA LYS A 35 8.64 -6.21 7.63
C LYS A 35 9.32 -7.43 7.02
N VAL A 36 8.67 -8.60 7.03
CA VAL A 36 9.23 -9.84 6.47
C VAL A 36 9.56 -9.69 4.98
N LYS A 37 8.65 -9.10 4.19
CA LYS A 37 8.88 -8.86 2.76
C LYS A 37 10.06 -7.92 2.52
N MET A 38 10.18 -6.86 3.34
CA MET A 38 11.24 -5.88 3.24
C MET A 38 12.60 -6.49 3.63
N GLU A 39 12.65 -7.29 4.70
CA GLU A 39 13.85 -8.00 5.12
C GLU A 39 14.35 -8.94 4.01
N PHE A 40 13.46 -9.72 3.39
CA PHE A 40 13.86 -10.56 2.26
C PHE A 40 14.38 -9.75 1.06
N LEU A 41 13.70 -8.66 0.68
CA LEU A 41 14.14 -7.82 -0.46
C LEU A 41 15.45 -7.05 -0.20
N ALA A 42 15.84 -6.90 1.06
CA ALA A 42 17.09 -6.30 1.51
C ALA A 42 18.17 -7.32 1.89
N SER A 43 17.85 -8.62 1.80
CA SER A 43 18.73 -9.70 2.26
C SER A 43 19.91 -9.97 1.33
N ASP A 44 20.95 -10.60 1.87
CA ASP A 44 22.17 -10.96 1.14
C ASP A 44 21.94 -12.07 0.10
N GLU A 45 20.84 -12.82 0.23
CA GLU A 45 20.39 -13.85 -0.69
C GLU A 45 20.20 -13.31 -2.12
N LEU A 46 19.77 -12.04 -2.22
CA LEU A 46 19.64 -11.37 -3.51
C LEU A 46 20.98 -10.86 -4.05
N ARG A 47 22.04 -10.81 -3.24
CA ARG A 47 23.40 -10.38 -3.64
C ARG A 47 23.44 -9.00 -4.34
N GLY A 48 22.49 -8.14 -4.00
CA GLY A 48 22.28 -6.83 -4.63
C GLY A 48 21.39 -6.86 -5.89
N ARG A 49 20.63 -5.78 -6.09
CA ARG A 49 19.56 -5.67 -7.11
C ARG A 49 19.84 -4.62 -8.19
N ARG A 50 21.10 -4.51 -8.66
CA ARG A 50 21.42 -3.62 -9.79
C ARG A 50 20.62 -4.05 -11.02
N THR A 51 20.14 -3.12 -11.82
CA THR A 51 19.36 -3.43 -13.04
C THR A 51 20.11 -4.43 -13.92
N GLY A 52 19.44 -5.51 -14.33
CA GLY A 52 20.02 -6.60 -15.11
C GLY A 52 20.93 -7.55 -14.33
N SER A 53 21.03 -7.44 -13.00
CA SER A 53 21.71 -8.43 -12.16
C SER A 53 20.82 -9.64 -11.88
N VAL A 54 21.43 -10.77 -11.55
CA VAL A 54 20.72 -11.99 -11.09
C VAL A 54 19.84 -11.69 -9.88
N GLY A 55 20.29 -10.83 -8.96
CA GLY A 55 19.50 -10.42 -7.80
C GLY A 55 18.26 -9.62 -8.14
N ASN A 56 18.33 -8.79 -9.20
CA ASN A 56 17.16 -8.09 -9.73
C ASN A 56 16.13 -9.08 -10.30
N ASP A 57 16.58 -10.10 -11.03
CA ASP A 57 15.70 -11.12 -11.61
C ASP A 57 15.01 -11.96 -10.51
N MET A 58 15.76 -12.31 -9.45
CA MET A 58 15.21 -12.98 -8.27
C MET A 58 14.16 -12.12 -7.55
N ALA A 59 14.43 -10.84 -7.36
CA ALA A 59 13.48 -9.91 -6.75
C ALA A 59 12.20 -9.76 -7.59
N ALA A 60 12.32 -9.67 -8.92
CA ALA A 60 11.18 -9.61 -9.82
C ALA A 60 10.34 -10.89 -9.77
N ALA A 61 10.98 -12.06 -9.73
CA ALA A 61 10.28 -13.34 -9.56
C ALA A 61 9.55 -13.46 -8.21
N TYR A 62 10.18 -12.97 -7.13
CA TYR A 62 9.55 -12.93 -5.80
C TYR A 62 8.27 -12.08 -5.80
N ILE A 63 8.32 -10.89 -6.40
CA ILE A 63 7.16 -9.99 -6.50
C ILE A 63 6.06 -10.63 -7.37
N ALA A 64 6.42 -11.18 -8.53
CA ALA A 64 5.47 -11.86 -9.41
C ALA A 64 4.79 -13.06 -8.73
N ALA A 65 5.51 -13.81 -7.89
CA ALA A 65 4.94 -14.90 -7.11
C ALA A 65 3.90 -14.40 -6.08
N HIS A 66 4.18 -13.30 -5.39
CA HIS A 66 3.24 -12.69 -4.44
C HIS A 66 1.99 -12.15 -5.14
N LEU A 67 2.15 -11.46 -6.28
CA LEU A 67 1.01 -10.99 -7.08
C LEU A 67 0.10 -12.15 -7.49
N ARG A 68 0.69 -13.27 -7.93
CA ARG A 68 -0.07 -14.49 -8.25
C ARG A 68 -0.77 -15.07 -7.02
N ALA A 69 -0.09 -15.12 -5.87
CA ALA A 69 -0.67 -15.64 -4.63
C ALA A 69 -1.85 -14.78 -4.12
N TYR A 70 -1.80 -13.47 -4.34
CA TYR A 70 -2.90 -12.55 -4.03
C TYR A 70 -4.04 -12.59 -5.07
N GLY A 71 -3.91 -13.38 -6.14
CA GLY A 71 -4.96 -13.52 -7.16
C GLY A 71 -5.03 -12.37 -8.16
N TYR A 72 -3.98 -11.54 -8.28
CA TYR A 72 -3.92 -10.55 -9.34
C TYR A 72 -3.90 -11.21 -10.71
N GLN A 73 -4.55 -10.59 -11.68
CA GLN A 73 -4.44 -10.97 -13.08
C GLN A 73 -3.24 -10.27 -13.72
N THR A 74 -2.70 -10.86 -14.79
CA THR A 74 -1.67 -10.17 -15.57
C THR A 74 -2.25 -8.90 -16.20
N PRO A 75 -1.42 -7.87 -16.45
CA PRO A 75 -1.87 -6.69 -17.17
C PRO A 75 -2.50 -7.05 -18.51
N GLN A 76 -3.48 -6.25 -18.94
CA GLN A 76 -4.19 -6.50 -20.19
C GLN A 76 -3.21 -6.63 -21.37
N GLY A 77 -3.36 -7.71 -22.15
CA GLY A 77 -2.50 -7.98 -23.30
C GLY A 77 -1.11 -8.54 -22.96
N GLN A 78 -0.82 -8.80 -21.68
CA GLN A 78 0.42 -9.44 -21.25
C GLN A 78 0.19 -10.87 -20.73
N SER A 79 1.14 -11.75 -21.03
CA SER A 79 1.14 -13.15 -20.58
C SER A 79 1.74 -13.35 -19.19
N ASP A 80 2.47 -12.36 -18.68
CA ASP A 80 3.17 -12.43 -17.40
C ASP A 80 3.13 -11.07 -16.67
N TYR A 81 3.81 -10.99 -15.52
CA TYR A 81 3.86 -9.79 -14.67
C TYR A 81 5.07 -8.89 -14.95
N TYR A 82 5.87 -9.21 -15.96
CA TYR A 82 7.16 -8.57 -16.19
C TYR A 82 7.05 -7.42 -17.18
N GLN A 83 7.70 -6.30 -16.87
CA GLN A 83 7.94 -5.24 -17.84
C GLN A 83 9.35 -5.39 -18.41
N ARG A 84 9.45 -5.73 -19.70
CA ARG A 84 10.74 -5.84 -20.39
C ARG A 84 11.22 -4.46 -20.79
N ILE A 85 12.39 -4.06 -20.30
CA ILE A 85 13.06 -2.81 -20.65
C ILE A 85 14.31 -3.15 -21.49
N PRO A 86 14.45 -2.58 -22.71
CA PRO A 86 15.66 -2.76 -23.50
C PRO A 86 16.83 -2.05 -22.83
N PHE A 87 17.99 -2.71 -22.75
CA PHE A 87 19.23 -2.06 -22.34
C PHE A 87 19.77 -1.26 -23.54
N ALA A 88 19.82 0.06 -23.39
CA ALA A 88 20.63 0.89 -24.28
C ALA A 88 22.11 0.71 -23.89
N ALA A 89 22.96 0.43 -24.88
CA ALA A 89 24.41 0.37 -24.73
C ALA A 89 25.02 1.77 -24.73
#